data_AF-A0A0P0CK67-F1
#
_entry.id   AF-A0A0P0CK67-F1
#
_cell.length_a   1.000
_cell.length_b   1.000
_cell.length_c   1.000
_cell.angle_alpha   90.00
_cell.angle_beta   90.00
_cell.angle_gamma   90.00
#
_symmetry.space_group_name_H-M   'P 1'
#
loop_
_entity.id
_entity.type
_entity.pdbx_description
1 polymer ?
#
loop_
_entity_poly.entity_id
_entity_poly.type
_entity_poly.pdbx_seq_one_letter_code
_entity_poly.pdbx_strand_id
1 'polypeptide(L)'
;MLAISFSGFGQIKLLTPDSPVEIKITSLIFLHTQKGMPLQQGQTVNQGDPVAQFAPQPTKRSDKFEKQLRESIQLYNKKSFAQAAEVLKKAVTQEPENPFLLEAYARALYQIDERKPDSYQVYKKLVS
;
A
#
# COMPACT_ATOMS: atom_id res chain seq x y z
N MET A 1 -29.85 -4.96 20.38
CA MET A 1 -29.83 -5.13 18.91
C MET A 1 -29.42 -3.79 18.33
N LEU A 2 -28.20 -3.65 17.80
CA LEU A 2 -27.70 -2.39 17.24
C LEU A 2 -27.85 -2.45 15.71
N ALA A 3 -28.48 -1.44 15.12
CA ALA A 3 -28.60 -1.28 13.67
C ALA A 3 -27.65 -0.17 13.20
N ILE A 4 -26.81 -0.47 12.20
CA ILE A 4 -25.93 0.51 11.57
C ILE A 4 -26.51 0.80 10.20
N SER A 5 -26.86 2.07 9.94
CA SER A 5 -27.27 2.53 8.60
C SER A 5 -26.18 3.40 7.99
N PHE A 6 -25.84 3.13 6.74
CA PHE A 6 -24.94 3.96 5.95
C PHE A 6 -25.77 4.98 5.16
N SER A 7 -25.59 6.27 5.44
CA SER A 7 -26.02 7.34 4.52
C SER A 7 -24.78 7.95 3.88
N GLY A 8 -24.83 8.16 2.56
CA GLY A 8 -23.69 8.46 1.69
C GLY A 8 -22.73 9.55 2.18
N PHE A 9 -21.47 9.40 1.76
CA PHE A 9 -20.32 10.27 2.00
C PHE A 9 -20.20 10.84 3.42
N GLY A 10 -19.43 10.11 4.24
CA GLY A 10 -18.67 10.69 5.35
C GLY A 10 -19.33 10.71 6.72
N GLN A 11 -20.51 10.14 6.91
CA GLN A 11 -21.12 10.04 8.25
C GLN A 11 -21.56 8.61 8.56
N ILE A 12 -21.00 8.06 9.64
CA ILE A 12 -21.47 6.83 10.27
C ILE A 12 -22.27 7.24 11.50
N LYS A 13 -23.58 6.97 11.50
CA LYS A 13 -24.46 7.27 12.64
C LYS A 13 -24.64 5.99 13.47
N LEU A 14 -24.06 5.99 14.67
CA LEU A 14 -24.29 4.92 15.66
C LEU A 14 -25.55 5.26 16.45
N LEU A 15 -26.59 4.44 16.31
CA LEU A 15 -27.81 4.54 17.09
C LEU A 15 -27.70 3.61 18.30
N THR A 16 -27.36 4.16 19.45
CA THR A 16 -27.55 3.52 20.76
C THR A 16 -28.84 4.02 21.40
N PRO A 17 -29.48 3.24 22.30
CA PRO A 17 -30.80 3.58 22.85
C PRO A 17 -30.82 4.87 23.67
N ASP A 18 -29.68 5.29 24.23
CA ASP A 18 -29.67 6.29 25.30
C ASP A 18 -28.93 7.61 24.99
N SER A 19 -28.35 7.80 23.79
CA SER A 19 -28.01 9.12 23.21
C SER A 19 -27.19 8.96 21.92
N PRO A 20 -27.53 9.65 20.82
CA PRO A 20 -26.72 9.66 19.62
C PRO A 20 -25.42 10.44 19.86
N VAL A 21 -24.28 9.75 19.92
CA VAL A 21 -22.96 10.39 19.94
C VAL A 21 -22.56 10.68 18.49
N GLU A 22 -22.53 11.95 18.12
CA GLU A 22 -22.06 12.40 16.81
C GLU A 22 -20.53 12.43 16.79
N ILE A 23 -19.90 11.42 16.19
CA ILE A 23 -18.44 11.36 16.05
C ILE A 23 -18.04 12.19 14.83
N LYS A 24 -17.50 13.38 15.07
CA LYS A 24 -16.96 14.25 14.02
C LYS A 24 -15.59 13.75 13.59
N ILE A 25 -15.49 13.19 12.39
CA ILE A 25 -14.21 12.70 11.83
C ILE A 25 -13.42 13.92 11.30
N THR A 26 -12.39 14.34 12.03
CA THR A 26 -11.60 15.53 11.69
C THR A 26 -10.57 15.28 10.58
N SER A 27 -10.13 14.03 10.40
CA SER A 27 -9.14 13.67 9.38
C SER A 27 -9.24 12.20 8.98
N LEU A 28 -9.29 11.94 7.67
CA LEU A 28 -9.19 10.60 7.09
C LEU A 28 -7.76 10.38 6.60
N ILE A 29 -6.98 9.53 7.29
CA ILE A 29 -5.61 9.19 6.89
C ILE A 29 -5.64 7.79 6.30
N PHE A 30 -5.34 7.66 5.01
CA PHE A 30 -5.17 6.37 4.35
C PHE A 30 -3.78 5.83 4.68
N LEU A 31 -3.70 4.67 5.33
CA LEU A 31 -2.45 4.03 5.74
C LEU A 31 -2.33 2.63 5.14
N HIS A 32 -1.11 2.23 4.79
CA HIS A 32 -0.80 0.88 4.34
C HIS A 32 -0.83 -0.09 5.54
N THR A 33 -1.94 -0.81 5.71
CA THR A 33 -2.08 -1.85 6.72
C THR A 33 -1.93 -3.22 6.07
N GLN A 34 -1.04 -4.08 6.58
CA GLN A 34 -1.26 -5.52 6.42
C GLN A 34 -2.52 -5.91 7.20
N LYS A 35 -3.09 -7.09 6.92
CA LYS A 35 -4.30 -7.66 7.56
C LYS A 35 -4.11 -7.82 9.08
N GLY A 36 -4.08 -6.71 9.81
CA GLY A 36 -4.09 -6.62 11.27
C GLY A 36 -5.49 -6.90 11.78
N MET A 37 -5.57 -7.30 13.06
CA MET A 37 -6.76 -7.85 13.74
C MET A 37 -8.07 -7.53 13.01
N PRO A 38 -8.71 -8.51 12.36
CA PRO A 38 -10.01 -8.25 11.74
C PRO A 38 -10.94 -7.81 12.85
N LEU A 39 -11.28 -6.52 12.88
CA LEU A 39 -12.34 -6.04 13.74
C LEU A 39 -13.58 -6.83 13.34
N GLN A 40 -14.02 -7.72 14.23
CA GLN A 40 -15.19 -8.53 13.94
C GLN A 40 -16.40 -7.60 13.90
N GLN A 41 -17.32 -7.85 12.99
CA GLN A 41 -18.54 -7.06 12.91
C GLN A 41 -19.27 -7.12 14.27
N GLY A 42 -19.46 -5.97 14.92
CA GLY A 42 -20.03 -5.88 16.27
C GLY A 42 -19.01 -5.81 17.42
N GLN A 43 -17.71 -5.79 17.13
CA GLN A 43 -16.68 -5.55 18.14
C GLN A 43 -16.77 -4.12 18.67
N THR A 44 -16.92 -3.98 19.99
CA THR A 44 -16.87 -2.68 20.68
C THR A 44 -15.41 -2.31 20.90
N VAL A 45 -15.01 -1.12 20.43
CA VAL A 45 -13.69 -0.54 20.67
C VAL A 45 -13.85 0.64 21.62
N ASN A 46 -13.05 0.68 22.67
CA ASN A 46 -13.03 1.79 23.62
C ASN A 46 -12.10 2.89 23.12
N GLN A 47 -12.31 4.10 23.63
CA GLN A 47 -11.39 5.20 23.39
C GLN A 47 -10.00 4.85 23.94
N GLY A 48 -8.99 4.87 23.06
CA GLY A 48 -7.61 4.50 23.39
C GLY A 48 -7.24 3.07 23.01
N ASP A 49 -8.19 2.24 22.58
CA ASP A 49 -7.89 0.89 22.11
C ASP A 49 -7.13 0.94 20.76
N PRO A 50 -6.03 0.18 20.61
CA PRO A 50 -5.31 0.09 19.35
C PRO A 50 -6.15 -0.69 18.33
N VAL A 51 -6.73 0.02 17.37
CA VAL A 51 -7.51 -0.57 16.26
C VAL A 51 -6.64 -1.10 15.12
N ALA A 52 -5.32 -0.88 15.19
CA ALA A 52 -4.34 -1.39 14.23
C ALA A 52 -2.96 -1.51 14.90
N GLN A 53 -2.14 -2.40 14.35
CA GLN A 53 -0.72 -2.47 14.67
C GLN A 53 0.07 -2.02 13.45
N PHE A 54 1.03 -1.10 13.66
CA PHE A 54 1.99 -0.75 12.62
C PHE A 54 2.99 -1.89 12.50
N ALA A 55 2.96 -2.59 11.37
CA ALA A 55 4.06 -3.49 11.05
C ALA A 55 5.32 -2.62 10.88
N PRO A 56 6.45 -2.96 11.53
CA PRO A 56 7.72 -2.29 11.26
C PRO A 56 8.03 -2.43 9.77
N GLN A 57 8.59 -1.38 9.16
CA GLN A 57 9.03 -1.49 7.77
C GLN A 57 9.99 -2.68 7.65
N PRO A 58 9.85 -3.51 6.61
CA PRO A 58 10.74 -4.63 6.41
C PRO A 58 12.17 -4.12 6.25
N THR A 59 13.09 -4.64 7.07
CA THR A 59 14.52 -4.29 7.03
C THR A 59 15.19 -4.71 5.73
N LYS A 60 14.58 -5.66 5.01
CA LYS A 60 14.98 -6.18 3.70
C LYS A 60 13.74 -6.35 2.82
N ARG A 61 13.81 -5.85 1.58
CA ARG A 61 12.68 -5.83 0.62
C ARG A 61 12.74 -6.98 -0.39
N SER A 62 13.91 -7.56 -0.60
CA SER A 62 14.08 -8.77 -1.41
C SER A 62 15.21 -9.62 -0.84
N ASP A 63 15.00 -10.94 -0.75
CA ASP A 63 16.03 -11.81 -0.19
C ASP A 63 17.27 -11.94 -1.07
N LYS A 64 17.08 -11.95 -2.38
CA LYS A 64 18.14 -12.17 -3.37
C LYS A 64 18.59 -10.89 -4.06
N PHE A 65 17.71 -9.90 -4.17
CA PHE A 65 17.93 -8.72 -5.01
C PHE A 65 17.93 -7.38 -4.25
N GLU A 66 18.11 -7.39 -2.92
CA GLU A 66 18.19 -6.16 -2.11
C GLU A 66 19.25 -5.18 -2.65
N LYS A 67 20.41 -5.69 -3.09
CA LYS A 67 21.49 -4.86 -3.65
C LYS A 67 21.05 -4.17 -4.95
N GLN A 68 20.49 -4.94 -5.88
CA GLN A 68 20.00 -4.47 -7.17
C GLN A 68 18.84 -3.48 -7.01
N LEU A 69 17.96 -3.72 -6.04
CA LEU A 69 16.88 -2.80 -5.69
C LEU A 69 17.44 -1.46 -5.21
N ARG A 70 18.41 -1.47 -4.30
CA ARG A 70 19.06 -0.22 -3.84
C ARG A 70 19.78 0.50 -4.97
N GLU A 71 20.51 -0.23 -5.81
CA GLU A 71 21.22 0.31 -6.96
C GLU A 71 20.25 0.96 -7.96
N SER A 72 19.15 0.28 -8.29
CA SER A 72 18.11 0.81 -9.17
C SER A 72 17.50 2.10 -8.62
N ILE A 73 17.20 2.16 -7.33
CA ILE A 73 16.69 3.39 -6.68
C ILE A 73 17.71 4.53 -6.80
N GLN A 74 19.00 4.25 -6.60
CA GLN A 74 20.06 5.26 -6.77
C GLN A 74 20.16 5.75 -8.21
N LEU A 75 20.09 4.85 -9.19
CA LEU A 75 20.09 5.19 -10.63
C LEU A 75 18.86 6.02 -11.01
N TYR A 76 17.68 5.64 -10.48
CA TYR A 76 16.43 6.39 -10.68
C TYR A 76 16.54 7.81 -10.15
N ASN A 77 17.08 7.99 -8.94
CA ASN A 77 17.27 9.32 -8.34
C ASN A 77 18.26 10.19 -9.14
N LYS A 78 19.20 9.57 -9.86
CA LYS A 78 20.12 10.23 -10.80
C LYS A 78 19.50 10.48 -12.18
N LYS A 79 18.23 10.12 -12.39
CA LYS A 79 17.51 10.15 -13.67
C LYS A 79 18.07 9.19 -14.73
N SER A 80 18.88 8.21 -14.33
CA SER A 80 19.38 7.14 -15.20
C SER A 80 18.35 6.01 -15.34
N PHE A 81 17.17 6.33 -15.88
CA PHE A 81 16.00 5.45 -15.84
C PHE A 81 16.20 4.11 -16.58
N ALA A 82 16.84 4.13 -17.75
CA ALA A 82 17.11 2.92 -18.52
C ALA A 82 18.02 1.95 -17.74
N GLN A 83 19.06 2.46 -17.09
CA GLN A 83 19.95 1.66 -16.25
C GLN A 83 19.24 1.15 -14.99
N ALA A 84 18.40 1.99 -14.37
CA ALA A 84 17.59 1.61 -13.21
C ALA A 84 16.66 0.43 -13.54
N ALA A 85 16.01 0.46 -14.71
CA ALA A 85 15.17 -0.63 -15.18
C ALA A 85 16.00 -1.90 -15.49
N GLU A 86 17.14 -1.76 -16.17
CA GLU A 86 17.94 -2.91 -16.60
C GLU A 86 18.51 -3.70 -15.42
N VAL A 87 18.99 -3.04 -14.37
CA VAL A 87 19.47 -3.68 -13.13
C VAL A 87 18.39 -4.57 -12.48
N LEU A 88 17.11 -4.20 -12.62
CA LEU A 88 15.99 -4.93 -12.03
C LEU A 88 15.37 -5.99 -12.95
N LYS A 89 15.71 -6.03 -14.23
CA LYS A 89 15.10 -6.93 -15.21
C LYS A 89 15.16 -8.40 -14.81
N LYS A 90 16.31 -8.85 -14.29
CA LYS A 90 16.47 -10.21 -13.76
C LYS A 90 15.66 -10.42 -12.47
N ALA A 91 15.64 -9.42 -11.60
CA ALA A 91 14.98 -9.50 -10.29
C ALA A 91 13.46 -9.69 -10.45
N VAL A 92 12.81 -8.91 -11.30
CA VAL A 92 11.35 -9.03 -11.55
C VAL A 92 10.96 -10.32 -12.26
N THR A 93 11.90 -10.99 -12.91
CA THR A 93 11.66 -12.31 -13.52
C THR A 93 11.77 -13.44 -12.48
N GLN A 94 12.68 -13.31 -11.51
CA GLN A 94 12.93 -14.35 -10.49
C GLN A 94 12.06 -14.19 -9.24
N GLU A 95 11.60 -12.99 -8.95
CA GLU A 95 10.68 -12.67 -7.86
C GLU A 95 9.45 -11.93 -8.43
N PRO A 96 8.61 -12.61 -9.24
CA PRO A 96 7.54 -11.96 -10.01
C PRO A 96 6.39 -11.41 -9.16
N GLU A 97 6.33 -11.76 -7.87
CA GLU A 97 5.31 -11.32 -6.92
C GLU A 97 5.86 -10.32 -5.90
N ASN A 98 7.15 -9.99 -5.95
CA ASN A 98 7.74 -9.07 -4.98
C ASN A 98 7.32 -7.62 -5.30
N PRO A 99 6.50 -6.99 -4.44
CA PRO A 99 5.92 -5.70 -4.76
C PRO A 99 6.97 -4.59 -4.84
N PHE A 100 8.06 -4.69 -4.07
CA PHE A 100 9.12 -3.67 -4.07
C PHE A 100 9.93 -3.68 -5.37
N LEU A 101 10.19 -4.88 -5.92
CA LEU A 101 10.90 -5.02 -7.19
C LEU A 101 10.02 -4.57 -8.36
N LEU A 102 8.74 -4.97 -8.35
CA LEU A 102 7.78 -4.56 -9.37
C LEU A 102 7.55 -3.05 -9.35
N GLU A 103 7.37 -2.43 -8.18
CA GLU A 103 7.18 -0.97 -8.06
C GLU A 103 8.39 -0.22 -8.61
N ALA A 104 9.60 -0.55 -8.15
CA ALA A 104 10.81 0.14 -8.60
C ALA A 104 11.05 -0.02 -10.11
N TYR A 105 10.82 -1.22 -10.65
CA TYR A 105 10.96 -1.49 -12.08
C TYR A 105 9.90 -0.74 -12.91
N ALA A 106 8.63 -0.79 -12.50
CA ALA A 106 7.54 -0.09 -13.17
C ALA A 106 7.77 1.42 -13.17
N ARG A 107 8.20 2.00 -12.05
CA ARG A 107 8.55 3.43 -11.94
C ARG A 107 9.66 3.82 -12.89
N ALA A 108 10.73 3.02 -12.98
CA ALA A 108 11.83 3.28 -13.90
C ALA A 108 11.36 3.25 -15.37
N LEU A 109 10.58 2.23 -15.75
CA LEU A 109 10.01 2.12 -17.10
C LEU A 109 9.08 3.29 -17.45
N TYR A 110 8.31 3.79 -16.48
CA TYR A 110 7.37 4.89 -16.71
C TYR A 110 8.04 6.19 -17.19
N GLN A 111 9.28 6.40 -16.77
CA GLN A 111 10.06 7.58 -17.13
C GLN A 111 10.71 7.49 -18.52
N ILE A 112 10.56 6.35 -19.21
CA ILE A 112 11.11 6.09 -20.53
C ILE A 112 9.92 6.04 -21.50
N ASP A 113 9.83 7.00 -22.41
CA ASP A 113 8.62 7.21 -23.23
C ASP A 113 8.22 5.96 -24.02
N GLU A 114 9.18 5.30 -24.67
CA GLU A 114 8.95 4.08 -25.44
C GLU A 114 8.62 2.86 -24.57
N ARG A 115 8.84 2.92 -23.26
CA ARG A 115 8.59 1.82 -22.30
C ARG A 115 7.42 2.07 -21.35
N LYS A 116 6.71 3.19 -21.49
CA LYS A 116 5.47 3.46 -20.72
C LYS A 116 4.42 2.35 -20.81
N PRO A 117 4.17 1.71 -21.97
CA PRO A 117 3.26 0.58 -22.05
C PRO A 117 3.69 -0.61 -21.17
N ASP A 118 4.99 -0.90 -21.10
CA ASP A 118 5.52 -1.97 -20.27
C ASP A 118 5.34 -1.65 -18.77
N SER A 119 5.58 -0.40 -18.38
CA SER A 119 5.34 0.07 -17.02
C SER A 119 3.92 -0.22 -16.56
N TYR A 120 2.93 0.07 -17.41
CA TYR A 120 1.53 -0.21 -17.13
C TYR A 120 1.26 -1.71 -16.90
N GLN A 121 1.85 -2.58 -17.72
CA GLN A 121 1.70 -4.03 -17.54
C GLN A 121 2.30 -4.52 -16.21
N VAL A 122 3.41 -3.92 -15.76
CA VAL A 122 4.01 -4.25 -14.46
C VAL A 122 3.13 -3.75 -13.32
N TYR A 123 2.63 -2.51 -13.39
CA TYR A 123 1.73 -1.99 -12.36
C TYR A 123 0.43 -2.77 -12.24
N LYS A 124 -0.09 -3.30 -13.36
CA LYS A 124 -1.29 -4.15 -13.34
C LYS A 124 -1.10 -5.37 -12.42
N LYS A 125 0.11 -5.93 -12.34
CA LYS A 125 0.42 -7.07 -11.46
C LYS A 125 0.40 -6.73 -9.96
N LEU A 126 0.52 -5.46 -9.59
CA LEU A 126 0.52 -5.01 -8.19
C LEU A 126 -0.90 -4.84 -7.63
N VAL A 127 -1.89 -4.67 -8.51
CA VAL A 127 -3.29 -4.38 -8.15
C VAL A 127 -4.26 -5.49 -8.52
N SER A 128 -3.79 -6.51 -9.24
CA SER A 128 -4.53 -7.73 -9.59
C SER A 128 -4.42 -8.76 -8.49
#